data_AF-A0A662GPF3-F1
#
_entry.id   AF-A0A662GPF3-F1
#
_cell.length_a   1.000
_cell.length_b   1.000
_cell.length_c   1.000
_cell.angle_alpha   90.00
_cell.angle_beta   90.00
_cell.angle_gamma   90.00
#
_symmetry.space_group_name_H-M   'P 1'
#
loop_
_entity.id
_entity.type
_entity.pdbx_description
1 polymer ?
#
loop_
_entity_poly.entity_id
_entity_poly.type
_entity_poly.pdbx_seq_one_letter_code
_entity_poly.pdbx_strand_id
1 'polypeptide(L)'
;MDEIINRLIEQAVKGEWIEIFEIALKLKMGVKLNPLEEKWIEELAKAGGWNREDVVEDLKHIDRAPSERVDRYRELFEKYFREALKLKEAGDTQQAAEKI
;
A
#
# COMPACT_ATOMS: atom_id res chain seq x y z
N MET A 1 -0.39 -23.13 4.63
CA MET A 1 -0.72 -22.41 3.38
C MET A 1 -2.20 -22.07 3.38
N ASP A 2 -3.07 -23.04 3.66
CA ASP A 2 -4.53 -22.85 3.74
C ASP A 2 -5.00 -21.92 4.87
N GLU A 3 -4.34 -21.92 6.02
CA GLU A 3 -4.77 -21.13 7.18
C GLU A 3 -4.60 -19.61 6.98
N ILE A 4 -3.52 -19.21 6.29
CA ILE A 4 -3.25 -17.80 5.93
C ILE A 4 -4.25 -17.32 4.88
N ILE A 5 -4.51 -18.16 3.87
CA ILE A 5 -5.49 -17.86 2.82
C ILE A 5 -6.90 -17.73 3.43
N ASN A 6 -7.28 -18.64 4.33
CA ASN A 6 -8.59 -18.61 4.99
C ASN A 6 -8.76 -17.37 5.89
N ARG A 7 -7.72 -16.97 6.64
CA ARG A 7 -7.76 -15.77 7.49
C ARG A 7 -7.89 -14.49 6.67
N LEU A 8 -7.23 -14.43 5.52
CA LEU A 8 -7.32 -13.31 4.60
C LEU A 8 -8.66 -13.22 3.89
N ILE A 9 -9.22 -14.36 3.45
CA ILE A 9 -10.57 -14.43 2.88
C ILE A 9 -11.58 -13.97 3.92
N GLU A 10 -11.45 -14.38 5.19
CA GLU A 10 -12.36 -13.95 6.24
C GLU A 10 -12.29 -12.44 6.50
N GLN A 11 -11.11 -11.83 6.41
CA GLN A 11 -10.95 -10.37 6.50
C GLN A 11 -11.49 -9.64 5.27
N ALA A 12 -11.29 -10.18 4.06
CA ALA A 12 -11.79 -9.61 2.81
C ALA A 12 -13.31 -9.77 2.63
N VAL A 13 -13.91 -10.80 3.23
CA VAL A 13 -15.37 -10.99 3.26
C VAL A 13 -16.01 -10.13 4.35
N LYS A 14 -15.28 -9.81 5.43
CA LYS A 14 -15.76 -8.93 6.51
C LYS A 14 -15.51 -7.43 6.26
N GLY A 15 -14.45 -7.08 5.54
CA GLY A 15 -14.12 -5.72 5.13
C GLY A 15 -14.44 -5.55 3.65
N GLU A 16 -15.31 -4.60 3.33
CA GLU A 16 -16.00 -4.36 2.04
C GLU A 16 -15.12 -4.11 0.79
N TRP A 17 -13.95 -4.73 0.66
CA TRP A 17 -12.91 -4.39 -0.32
C TRP A 17 -12.30 -5.64 -0.98
N ILE A 18 -13.15 -6.48 -1.56
CA ILE A 18 -12.75 -7.76 -2.19
C ILE A 18 -11.79 -7.54 -3.36
N GLU A 19 -11.94 -6.42 -4.07
CA GLU A 19 -11.11 -6.01 -5.21
C GLU A 19 -9.65 -5.79 -4.77
N ILE A 20 -9.42 -5.21 -3.59
CA ILE A 20 -8.09 -5.00 -3.04
C ILE A 20 -7.46 -6.34 -2.63
N PHE A 21 -8.27 -7.25 -2.09
CA PHE A 21 -7.81 -8.59 -1.74
C PHE A 21 -7.37 -9.39 -2.96
N GLU A 22 -8.15 -9.37 -4.05
CA GLU A 22 -7.79 -10.05 -5.30
C GLU A 22 -6.46 -9.55 -5.87
N ILE A 23 -6.25 -8.23 -5.85
CA ILE A 23 -4.98 -7.62 -6.27
C ILE A 23 -3.84 -8.08 -5.36
N ALA A 24 -4.01 -8.01 -4.03
CA ALA A 24 -2.99 -8.41 -3.08
C ALA A 24 -2.57 -9.88 -3.26
N LEU A 25 -3.54 -10.78 -3.47
CA LEU A 25 -3.29 -12.20 -3.74
C LEU A 25 -2.51 -12.38 -5.04
N LYS A 26 -2.92 -11.71 -6.13
CA LYS A 26 -2.20 -11.76 -7.42
C LYS A 26 -0.77 -11.28 -7.27
N LEU A 27 -0.56 -10.14 -6.64
CA LEU A 27 0.78 -9.57 -6.40
C LEU A 27 1.66 -10.51 -5.58
N LYS A 28 1.11 -11.13 -4.53
CA LYS A 28 1.82 -12.10 -3.70
C LYS A 28 2.20 -13.37 -4.47
N MET A 29 1.32 -13.84 -5.35
CA MET A 29 1.57 -14.99 -6.22
C MET A 29 2.45 -14.68 -7.43
N GLY A 30 2.87 -13.41 -7.61
CA GLY A 30 3.63 -12.99 -8.80
C GLY A 30 2.81 -12.99 -10.09
N VAL A 31 1.47 -13.00 -9.98
CA VAL A 31 0.57 -12.91 -11.12
C VAL A 31 0.52 -11.46 -11.60
N LYS A 32 0.60 -11.27 -12.91
CA LYS A 32 0.53 -9.95 -13.54
C LYS A 32 -0.88 -9.36 -13.39
N LEU A 33 -0.95 -8.10 -12.98
CA LEU A 33 -2.20 -7.35 -12.91
C LEU A 33 -2.71 -7.00 -14.31
N ASN A 34 -4.03 -6.98 -14.46
CA ASN A 34 -4.66 -6.49 -15.68
C ASN A 34 -4.66 -4.95 -15.73
N PRO A 35 -4.97 -4.31 -16.88
CA PRO A 35 -4.92 -2.85 -16.99
C PRO A 35 -5.84 -2.08 -16.04
N LEU A 36 -6.95 -2.67 -15.60
CA LEU A 36 -7.85 -2.04 -14.63
C LEU A 36 -7.27 -2.12 -13.22
N GLU A 37 -6.72 -3.27 -12.83
CA GLU A 37 -6.04 -3.48 -11.55
C GLU A 37 -4.80 -2.60 -11.42
N GLU A 38 -4.04 -2.42 -12.49
CA GLU A 38 -2.92 -1.47 -12.52
C GLU A 38 -3.40 -0.03 -12.23
N LYS A 39 -4.54 0.40 -12.82
CA LYS A 39 -5.11 1.71 -12.53
C LYS A 39 -5.55 1.83 -11.06
N TRP A 40 -6.07 0.77 -10.46
CA TRP A 40 -6.42 0.79 -9.05
C TRP A 40 -5.21 0.98 -8.14
N ILE A 41 -4.07 0.36 -8.45
CA ILE A 41 -2.82 0.63 -7.73
C ILE A 41 -2.41 2.10 -7.86
N GLU A 42 -2.54 2.69 -9.05
CA GLU A 42 -2.20 4.10 -9.25
C GLU A 42 -3.12 5.04 -8.46
N GLU A 43 -4.44 4.76 -8.43
CA GLU A 43 -5.39 5.54 -7.63
C GLU A 43 -5.12 5.41 -6.13
N LEU A 44 -4.76 4.21 -5.65
CA LEU A 44 -4.35 4.01 -4.25
C LEU A 44 -3.08 4.80 -3.91
N ALA A 45 -2.07 4.74 -4.78
CA ALA A 45 -0.82 5.48 -4.62
C ALA A 45 -1.10 6.98 -4.52
N LYS A 46 -1.90 7.51 -5.46
CA LYS A 46 -2.28 8.91 -5.49
C LYS A 46 -3.09 9.33 -4.25
N ALA A 47 -4.13 8.57 -3.89
CA ALA A 47 -4.97 8.88 -2.74
C ALA A 47 -4.21 8.78 -1.41
N GLY A 48 -3.25 7.87 -1.32
CA GLY A 48 -2.40 7.70 -0.12
C GLY A 48 -1.15 8.58 -0.10
N GLY A 49 -0.86 9.34 -1.16
CA GLY A 49 0.38 10.11 -1.29
C GLY A 49 1.65 9.26 -1.45
N TRP A 50 1.49 7.94 -1.62
CA TRP A 50 2.57 6.98 -1.76
C TRP A 50 2.99 6.83 -3.22
N ASN A 51 4.21 6.35 -3.47
CA ASN A 51 4.55 5.83 -4.80
C ASN A 51 3.96 4.44 -4.98
N ARG A 52 3.80 4.07 -6.25
CA ARG A 52 3.24 2.82 -6.71
C ARG A 52 3.95 1.60 -6.12
N GLU A 53 5.28 1.61 -6.07
CA GLU A 53 6.09 0.49 -5.62
C GLU A 53 5.88 0.18 -4.13
N ASP A 54 5.76 1.22 -3.30
CA ASP A 54 5.49 1.06 -1.87
C ASP A 54 4.09 0.51 -1.62
N VAL A 55 3.09 0.91 -2.42
CA VAL A 55 1.73 0.31 -2.37
C VAL A 55 1.77 -1.17 -2.76
N VAL A 56 2.45 -1.51 -3.86
CA VAL A 56 2.59 -2.91 -4.31
C VAL A 56 3.27 -3.76 -3.24
N GLU A 57 4.31 -3.23 -2.61
CA GLU A 57 5.05 -3.94 -1.56
C GLU A 57 4.20 -4.12 -0.29
N ASP A 58 3.38 -3.13 0.09
CA ASP A 58 2.47 -3.26 1.23
C ASP A 58 1.39 -4.32 0.97
N LEU A 59 0.77 -4.31 -0.22
CA LEU A 59 -0.28 -5.27 -0.59
C LEU A 59 0.23 -6.71 -0.65
N LYS A 60 1.47 -6.93 -1.11
CA LYS A 60 2.10 -8.28 -1.07
C LYS A 60 2.23 -8.85 0.34
N HIS A 61 2.28 -7.98 1.35
CA HIS A 61 2.54 -8.30 2.74
C HIS A 61 1.35 -7.99 3.66
N ILE A 62 0.16 -7.80 3.09
CA ILE A 62 -1.06 -7.46 3.84
C ILE A 62 -1.44 -8.53 4.87
N ASP A 63 -0.98 -9.77 4.69
CA ASP A 63 -1.23 -10.90 5.56
C ASP A 63 -0.24 -11.05 6.72
N ARG A 64 0.87 -10.30 6.69
CA ARG A 64 1.82 -10.31 7.80
C ARG A 64 1.19 -9.64 9.02
N ALA A 65 1.53 -10.14 10.20
CA ALA A 65 1.04 -9.55 11.44
C ALA A 65 1.47 -8.06 11.50
N PRO A 66 0.62 -7.16 12.00
CA PRO A 66 0.97 -5.73 12.11
C PRO A 66 2.29 -5.49 12.85
N SER A 67 2.61 -6.31 13.86
CA SER A 67 3.87 -6.27 14.60
C SER A 67 5.11 -6.52 13.73
N GLU A 68 4.99 -7.32 12.67
CA GLU A 68 6.09 -7.63 11.75
C GLU A 68 6.32 -6.53 10.71
N ARG A 69 5.38 -5.57 10.59
CA ARG A 69 5.46 -4.47 9.62
C ARG A 69 5.86 -3.13 10.23
N VAL A 70 6.09 -3.09 11.54
CA VAL A 70 6.39 -1.85 12.29
C VAL A 70 7.61 -1.14 11.72
N ASP A 71 8.72 -1.86 11.52
CA ASP A 71 9.95 -1.25 11.01
C ASP A 71 9.78 -0.74 9.57
N ARG A 72 9.08 -1.49 8.72
CA ARG A 72 8.76 -1.07 7.35
C ARG A 72 7.91 0.20 7.33
N TYR A 73 6.93 0.32 8.21
CA TYR A 73 6.11 1.52 8.33
C TYR A 73 6.86 2.71 8.90
N ARG A 74 7.79 2.48 9.83
CA ARG A 74 8.73 3.52 10.27
C ARG A 74 9.58 4.02 9.10
N GLU A 75 10.15 3.12 8.30
CA GLU A 75 10.94 3.49 7.13
C GLU A 75 10.13 4.29 6.11
N LEU A 76 8.91 3.85 5.78
CA LEU A 76 8.01 4.56 4.86
C LEU A 76 7.65 5.94 5.39
N PHE A 77 7.30 6.04 6.67
CA PHE A 77 7.02 7.32 7.32
C PHE A 77 8.23 8.25 7.22
N GLU A 78 9.43 7.79 7.60
CA GLU A 78 10.62 8.64 7.54
C GLU A 78 10.98 9.07 6.12
N LYS A 79 10.73 8.23 5.12
CA LYS A 79 10.92 8.55 3.71
C LYS A 79 9.99 9.69 3.29
N TYR A 80 8.68 9.53 3.47
CA TYR A 80 7.70 10.54 3.04
C TYR A 80 7.79 11.82 3.87
N PHE A 81 8.11 11.72 5.16
CA PHE A 81 8.37 12.89 5.99
C PHE A 81 9.57 13.69 5.48
N ARG A 82 10.66 13.03 5.08
CA ARG A 82 11.81 13.71 4.45
C ARG A 82 11.46 14.35 3.11
N GLU A 83 10.61 13.71 2.30
CA GLU A 83 10.09 14.32 1.06
C GLU A 83 9.24 15.56 1.35
N ALA A 84 8.33 15.48 2.33
CA ALA A 84 7.49 16.59 2.76
C ALA A 84 8.31 17.80 3.21
N LEU A 85 9.38 17.57 4.00
CA LEU A 85 10.28 18.63 4.43
C LEU A 85 10.96 19.34 3.24
N LYS A 86 11.44 18.59 2.25
CA LYS A 86 12.06 19.16 1.05
C LYS A 86 11.07 20.00 0.24
N LEU A 87 9.83 19.52 0.08
CA LEU A 87 8.77 20.24 -0.62
C LEU A 87 8.41 21.55 0.10
N LYS A 88 8.31 21.48 1.44
CA LYS A 88 8.10 22.66 2.28
C LYS A 88 9.23 23.68 2.16
N GLU A 89 10.49 23.24 2.20
CA GLU A 89 11.66 24.09 2.00
C GLU A 89 11.69 24.78 0.63
N ALA A 90 11.21 24.08 -0.41
CA ALA A 90 11.04 24.62 -1.76
C ALA A 90 9.83 25.56 -1.92
N GLY A 91 9.02 25.74 -0.87
CA GLY A 91 7.80 26.57 -0.88
C GLY A 91 6.55 25.87 -1.40
N ASP A 92 6.63 24.60 -1.78
CA ASP A 92 5.49 23.79 -2.26
C ASP A 92 4.77 23.13 -1.07
N THR A 93 4.06 23.97 -0.32
CA THR A 93 3.37 23.56 0.91
C THR A 93 2.16 22.64 0.65
N GLN A 94 1.54 22.71 -0.54
CA GLN A 94 0.45 21.81 -0.92
C GLN A 94 0.99 20.39 -1.12
N GLN A 95 2.02 20.21 -1.96
CA GLN A 95 2.60 18.88 -2.15
C GLN A 95 3.24 18.34 -0.87
N ALA A 96 3.79 19.20 -0.02
CA ALA A 96 4.28 18.79 1.29
C ALA A 96 3.17 18.21 2.18
N ALA A 97 1.97 18.79 2.14
CA ALA A 97 0.83 18.31 2.91
C ALA A 97 0.30 16.97 2.39
N GLU A 98 0.34 16.72 1.08
CA GLU A 98 -0.09 15.43 0.49
C GLU A 98 0.82 14.24 0.89
N LYS A 99 1.97 14.50 1.52
CA LYS A 99 2.93 13.47 1.97
C LYS A 99 2.78 13.07 3.44
N ILE A 100 1.93 13.75 4.22
CA ILE A 100 1.75 13.55 5.68
C ILE A 100 0.29 13.27 5.99
#